data_AF-A0A2M8B300-F1
#
_entry.id   AF-A0A2M8B300-F1
#
_cell.length_a   1.000
_cell.length_b   1.000
_cell.length_c   1.000
_cell.angle_alpha   90.00
_cell.angle_beta   90.00
_cell.angle_gamma   90.00
#
_symmetry.space_group_name_H-M   'P 1'
#
loop_
_entity.id
_entity.type
_entity.pdbx_description
1 polymer ?
#
loop_
_entity_poly.entity_id
_entity_poly.type
_entity_poly.pdbx_seq_one_letter_code
_entity_poly.pdbx_strand_id
1 'polypeptide(L)'
;MVSERTADLGETRDALMNLVEDLNRKAQELEKANVRLQEVDRLKSVFLATMSHELRTPLNSIIGFTGILLQKLAGPVNEEQAKQLGMVKNSARHLLALINDVLDISKIEAGQLEIVRERFELPEMIESVRKTMEPLAAGKGLALSKVLDPGIGPVTSDRRRVEQILLNLVGNAVKFTESGG
;
A
#
# COMPACT_ATOMS: atom_id res chain seq x y z
N MET A 1 -63.74 9.09 31.39
CA MET A 1 -63.40 8.17 30.27
C MET A 1 -62.94 8.91 29.00
N VAL A 2 -63.72 9.79 28.35
CA VAL A 2 -63.26 10.51 27.14
C VAL A 2 -62.17 11.55 27.46
N SER A 3 -62.36 12.36 28.51
CA SER A 3 -61.38 13.40 28.94
C SER A 3 -60.03 12.83 29.39
N GLU A 4 -60.01 11.60 29.87
CA GLU A 4 -58.83 10.91 30.40
C GLU A 4 -58.00 10.32 29.25
N ARG A 5 -58.67 9.72 28.25
CA ARG A 5 -58.05 9.27 26.98
C ARG A 5 -57.50 10.42 26.15
N THR A 6 -58.14 11.59 26.15
CA THR A 6 -57.63 12.76 25.42
C THR A 6 -56.39 13.36 26.08
N ALA A 7 -56.26 13.27 27.41
CA ALA A 7 -55.06 13.71 28.13
C ALA A 7 -53.87 12.77 27.88
N ASP A 8 -54.11 11.46 27.96
CA ASP A 8 -53.10 10.40 27.71
C ASP A 8 -52.58 10.42 26.25
N LEU A 9 -53.47 10.69 25.28
CA LEU A 9 -53.10 10.92 23.88
C LEU A 9 -52.28 12.20 23.67
N GLY A 10 -52.54 13.25 24.45
CA GLY A 10 -51.77 14.50 24.40
C GLY A 10 -50.35 14.31 24.93
N GLU A 11 -50.21 13.63 26.07
CA GLU A 11 -48.93 13.33 26.70
C GLU A 11 -48.07 12.40 25.82
N THR A 12 -48.69 11.38 25.23
CA THR A 12 -48.02 10.49 24.26
C THR A 12 -47.57 11.24 23.01
N ARG A 13 -48.39 12.16 22.47
CA ARG A 13 -48.04 12.97 21.31
C ARG A 13 -46.86 13.89 21.59
N ASP A 14 -46.85 14.55 22.75
CA ASP A 14 -45.80 15.47 23.12
C ASP A 14 -44.48 14.72 23.41
N ALA A 15 -44.54 13.53 24.02
CA ALA A 15 -43.40 12.63 24.14
C ALA A 15 -42.84 12.18 22.77
N LEU A 16 -43.72 11.88 21.80
CA LEU A 16 -43.32 11.54 20.44
C LEU A 16 -42.63 12.72 19.74
N MET A 17 -43.17 13.94 19.89
CA MET A 17 -42.57 15.14 19.31
C MET A 17 -41.16 15.40 19.88
N ASN A 18 -40.99 15.27 21.21
CA ASN A 18 -39.68 15.41 21.85
C ASN A 18 -38.68 14.35 21.35
N LEU A 19 -39.12 13.10 21.15
CA LEU A 19 -38.27 12.04 20.62
C LEU A 19 -37.85 12.31 19.17
N VAL A 20 -38.78 12.76 18.32
CA VAL A 20 -38.48 13.14 16.93
C VAL A 20 -37.49 14.30 16.88
N GLU A 21 -37.64 15.29 17.76
CA GLU A 21 -36.71 16.42 17.86
C GLU A 21 -35.31 15.96 18.30
N ASP A 22 -35.20 15.08 19.32
CA ASP A 22 -33.92 14.52 19.75
C ASP A 22 -33.25 13.67 18.65
N LEU A 23 -34.03 12.87 17.92
CA LEU A 23 -33.54 12.08 16.79
C LEU A 23 -33.02 12.98 15.66
N ASN A 24 -33.75 14.05 15.32
CA ASN A 24 -33.31 15.00 14.30
C ASN A 24 -32.02 15.72 14.71
N ARG A 25 -31.91 16.12 15.98
CA ARG A 25 -30.68 16.72 16.52
C ARG A 25 -29.49 15.76 16.41
N LYS A 26 -29.67 14.51 16.86
CA LYS A 26 -28.62 13.48 16.77
C LYS A 26 -28.25 13.16 15.32
N ALA A 27 -29.22 13.11 14.41
CA ALA A 27 -28.96 12.92 12.98
C ALA A 27 -28.11 14.06 12.40
N GLN A 28 -28.41 15.32 12.74
CA GLN A 28 -27.60 16.47 12.32
C GLN A 28 -26.19 16.46 12.93
N GLU A 29 -26.04 16.06 14.18
CA GLU A 29 -24.73 15.90 14.82
C GLU A 29 -23.89 14.80 14.16
N LEU A 30 -24.52 13.66 13.86
CA LEU A 30 -23.90 12.55 13.13
C LEU A 30 -23.49 12.97 11.73
N GLU A 31 -24.34 13.70 11.00
CA GLU A 31 -24.03 14.19 9.67
C GLU A 31 -22.85 15.17 9.69
N LYS A 32 -22.83 16.12 10.63
CA LYS A 32 -21.70 17.04 10.83
C LYS A 32 -20.42 16.29 11.19
N ALA A 33 -20.49 15.27 12.05
CA ALA A 33 -19.35 14.44 12.40
C ALA A 33 -18.83 13.65 11.19
N ASN A 34 -19.73 13.08 10.38
CA ASN A 34 -19.39 12.33 9.18
C ASN A 34 -18.70 13.22 8.13
N VAL A 35 -19.23 14.42 7.85
CA VAL A 35 -18.60 15.39 6.95
C VAL A 35 -17.20 15.78 7.44
N ARG A 36 -17.01 15.98 8.75
CA ARG A 36 -15.68 16.25 9.31
C ARG A 36 -14.72 15.08 9.15
N LEU A 37 -15.17 13.85 9.40
CA LEU A 37 -14.37 12.64 9.21
C LEU A 37 -13.93 12.50 7.75
N GLN A 38 -14.85 12.70 6.80
CA GLN A 38 -14.55 12.65 5.37
C GLN A 38 -13.51 13.71 4.95
N GLU A 39 -13.59 14.94 5.47
CA GLU A 39 -12.59 15.96 5.14
C GLU A 39 -11.22 15.62 5.75
N VAL A 40 -11.17 15.07 6.97
CA VAL A 40 -9.92 14.60 7.58
C VAL A 40 -9.29 13.49 6.75
N ASP A 41 -10.07 12.50 6.31
CA ASP A 41 -9.58 11.41 5.46
C ASP A 41 -9.08 11.91 4.11
N ARG A 42 -9.78 12.89 3.51
CA ARG A 42 -9.35 13.55 2.28
C ARG A 42 -8.01 14.28 2.47
N LEU A 43 -7.88 15.06 3.54
CA LEU A 43 -6.65 15.78 3.86
C LEU A 43 -5.48 14.83 4.14
N LYS A 44 -5.72 13.73 4.88
CA LYS A 44 -4.75 12.66 5.12
C LYS A 44 -4.26 12.07 3.80
N SER A 45 -5.19 11.76 2.89
CA SER A 45 -4.88 11.18 1.57
C SER A 45 -4.03 12.12 0.71
N VAL A 46 -4.41 13.40 0.63
CA VAL A 46 -3.67 14.44 -0.12
C VAL A 46 -2.28 14.66 0.48
N PHE A 47 -2.18 14.73 1.81
CA PHE A 47 -0.92 14.89 2.51
C PHE A 47 0.05 13.75 2.20
N LEU A 48 -0.40 12.51 2.33
CA LEU A 48 0.43 11.34 2.07
C LEU A 48 0.84 11.25 0.60
N ALA A 49 -0.09 11.51 -0.34
CA ALA A 49 0.22 11.54 -1.77
C ALA A 49 1.31 12.58 -2.11
N THR A 50 1.18 13.78 -1.56
CA THR A 50 2.15 14.86 -1.76
C THR A 50 3.51 14.50 -1.18
N MET A 51 3.54 14.07 0.09
CA MET A 51 4.79 13.70 0.76
C MET A 51 5.49 12.54 0.06
N SER A 52 4.75 11.56 -0.46
CA SER A 52 5.36 10.49 -1.24
C SER A 52 6.03 10.98 -2.51
N HIS A 53 5.43 11.92 -3.23
CA HIS A 53 6.05 12.52 -4.41
C HIS A 53 7.33 13.31 -4.05
N GLU A 54 7.25 14.12 -3.01
CA GLU A 54 8.39 14.92 -2.51
C GLU A 54 9.53 14.05 -2.00
N LEU A 55 9.26 12.86 -1.44
CA LEU A 55 10.27 11.92 -0.98
C LEU A 55 10.81 11.01 -2.10
N ARG A 56 9.98 10.67 -3.09
CA ARG A 56 10.38 9.80 -4.22
C ARG A 56 11.49 10.44 -5.05
N THR A 57 11.39 11.74 -5.32
CA THR A 57 12.37 12.48 -6.12
C THR A 57 13.80 12.41 -5.54
N PRO A 58 14.06 12.83 -4.28
CA PRO A 58 15.40 12.75 -3.70
C PRO A 58 15.88 11.30 -3.54
N LEU A 59 15.00 10.34 -3.23
CA LEU A 59 15.38 8.93 -3.14
C LEU A 59 15.80 8.35 -4.49
N ASN A 60 15.08 8.66 -5.56
CA ASN A 60 15.44 8.25 -6.91
C ASN A 60 16.79 8.84 -7.33
N SER A 61 17.08 10.09 -6.96
CA SER A 61 18.38 10.71 -7.17
C SER A 61 19.49 9.98 -6.40
N ILE A 62 19.28 9.65 -5.12
CA ILE A 62 20.26 8.87 -4.32
C ILE A 62 20.51 7.50 -4.97
N ILE A 63 19.45 6.77 -5.35
CA ILE A 63 19.56 5.46 -6.01
C ILE A 63 20.29 5.57 -7.35
N GLY A 64 20.01 6.62 -8.12
CA GLY A 64 20.65 6.90 -9.41
C GLY A 64 22.13 7.18 -9.26
N PHE A 65 22.51 8.17 -8.45
CA PHE A 65 23.91 8.56 -8.26
C PHE A 65 24.75 7.45 -7.63
N THR A 66 24.23 6.77 -6.60
CA THR A 66 24.92 5.59 -6.04
C THR A 66 25.06 4.48 -7.08
N GLY A 67 24.08 4.29 -7.96
CA GLY A 67 24.15 3.37 -9.10
C GLY A 67 25.26 3.71 -10.09
N ILE A 68 25.36 4.98 -10.50
CA ILE A 68 26.39 5.49 -11.42
C ILE A 68 27.79 5.28 -10.82
N LEU A 69 27.96 5.62 -9.53
CA LEU A 69 29.24 5.45 -8.83
C LEU A 69 29.62 3.96 -8.72
N LEU A 70 28.67 3.09 -8.36
CA LEU A 70 28.92 1.64 -8.29
C LEU A 70 29.29 1.01 -9.64
N GLN A 71 28.77 1.56 -10.74
CA GLN A 71 29.15 1.17 -12.11
C GLN A 71 30.49 1.77 -12.57
N LYS A 72 31.15 2.56 -11.71
CA LYS A 72 32.42 3.27 -12.00
C LYS A 72 32.34 4.21 -13.20
N LEU A 73 31.14 4.65 -13.59
CA LEU A 73 30.91 5.55 -14.73
C LEU A 73 31.39 6.98 -14.45
N ALA A 74 31.41 7.40 -13.19
CA ALA A 74 31.90 8.72 -12.77
C ALA A 74 33.37 8.69 -12.29
N GLY A 75 34.02 7.52 -12.32
CA GLY A 75 35.40 7.34 -11.85
C GLY A 75 35.60 6.04 -11.05
N PRO A 76 36.86 5.72 -10.71
CA PRO A 76 37.18 4.53 -9.91
C PRO A 76 36.64 4.65 -8.49
N VAL A 77 36.16 3.53 -7.95
CA VAL A 77 35.64 3.39 -6.59
C VAL A 77 36.36 2.21 -5.95
N ASN A 78 36.92 2.41 -4.76
CA ASN A 78 37.58 1.33 -4.02
C ASN A 78 36.55 0.40 -3.35
N GLU A 79 37.01 -0.74 -2.80
CA GLU A 79 36.11 -1.76 -2.26
C GLU A 79 35.25 -1.26 -1.08
N GLU A 80 35.84 -0.49 -0.17
CA GLU A 80 35.12 0.03 0.99
C GLU A 80 34.08 1.09 0.58
N GLN A 81 34.42 1.97 -0.37
CA GLN A 81 33.47 2.91 -0.95
C GLN A 81 32.33 2.19 -1.68
N ALA A 82 32.63 1.13 -2.43
CA ALA A 82 31.61 0.34 -3.11
C ALA A 82 30.65 -0.32 -2.11
N LYS A 83 31.19 -0.86 -1.01
CA LYS A 83 30.39 -1.42 0.08
C LYS A 83 29.46 -0.37 0.71
N GLN A 84 29.99 0.82 1.04
CA GLN A 84 29.22 1.92 1.62
C GLN A 84 28.14 2.45 0.68
N LEU A 85 28.47 2.66 -0.61
CA LEU A 85 27.50 3.07 -1.63
C LEU A 85 26.40 2.04 -1.82
N GLY A 86 26.75 0.74 -1.76
CA GLY A 86 25.79 -0.35 -1.76
C GLY A 86 24.81 -0.27 -0.59
N MET A 87 25.30 0.00 0.62
CA MET A 87 24.44 0.20 1.80
C MET A 87 23.50 1.39 1.62
N VAL A 88 24.00 2.56 1.19
CA VAL A 88 23.17 3.75 0.97
C VAL A 88 22.09 3.49 -0.07
N LYS A 89 22.45 2.86 -1.19
CA LYS A 89 21.50 2.50 -2.26
C LYS A 89 20.41 1.56 -1.76
N ASN A 90 20.77 0.55 -0.98
CA ASN A 90 19.82 -0.42 -0.43
C ASN A 90 18.89 0.24 0.59
N SER A 91 19.40 1.10 1.47
CA SER A 91 18.59 1.86 2.42
C SER A 91 17.61 2.80 1.73
N ALA A 92 18.04 3.50 0.66
CA ALA A 92 17.17 4.38 -0.12
C ALA A 92 16.04 3.60 -0.82
N ARG A 93 16.34 2.42 -1.38
CA ARG A 93 15.33 1.51 -1.94
C ARG A 93 14.35 1.01 -0.88
N HIS A 94 14.85 0.66 0.29
CA HIS A 94 14.00 0.20 1.38
C HIS A 94 13.04 1.30 1.85
N LEU A 95 13.54 2.52 2.03
CA LEU A 95 12.70 3.66 2.40
C LEU A 95 11.65 3.97 1.34
N LEU A 96 12.02 3.91 0.05
CA LEU A 96 11.08 4.10 -1.06
C LEU A 96 9.97 3.05 -1.04
N ALA A 97 10.29 1.79 -0.73
CA ALA A 97 9.31 0.72 -0.58
C ALA A 97 8.33 1.02 0.57
N LEU A 98 8.84 1.38 1.76
CA LEU A 98 8.01 1.73 2.91
C LEU A 98 7.05 2.90 2.61
N ILE A 99 7.52 3.93 1.90
CA ILE A 99 6.69 5.06 1.49
C ILE A 99 5.56 4.61 0.55
N ASN A 100 5.87 3.73 -0.41
CA ASN A 100 4.86 3.21 -1.32
C ASN A 100 3.85 2.32 -0.58
N ASP A 101 4.28 1.52 0.40
CA ASP A 101 3.39 0.68 1.21
C ASP A 101 2.42 1.53 2.04
N VAL A 102 2.89 2.63 2.66
CA VAL A 102 2.05 3.56 3.41
C VAL A 102 1.02 4.23 2.50
N LEU A 103 1.41 4.63 1.29
CA LEU A 103 0.49 5.17 0.29
C LEU A 103 -0.59 4.16 -0.11
N ASP A 104 -0.18 2.92 -0.41
CA ASP A 104 -1.10 1.88 -0.86
C ASP A 104 -2.14 1.58 0.25
N ILE A 105 -1.72 1.46 1.51
CA ILE A 105 -2.63 1.32 2.66
C ILE A 105 -3.61 2.48 2.74
N SER A 106 -3.12 3.71 2.57
CA SER A 106 -3.98 4.91 2.67
C SER A 106 -5.03 4.96 1.57
N LYS A 107 -4.69 4.52 0.35
CA LYS A 107 -5.67 4.39 -0.75
C LYS A 107 -6.69 3.30 -0.48
N ILE A 108 -6.28 2.20 0.14
CA ILE A 108 -7.18 1.11 0.53
C ILE A 108 -8.18 1.59 1.59
N GLU A 109 -7.70 2.23 2.66
CA GLU A 109 -8.53 2.78 3.73
C GLU A 109 -9.55 3.80 3.21
N ALA A 110 -9.17 4.64 2.25
CA ALA A 110 -10.04 5.62 1.62
C ALA A 110 -10.99 5.04 0.56
N GLY A 111 -10.92 3.73 0.25
CA GLY A 111 -11.69 3.11 -0.83
C GLY A 111 -11.31 3.62 -2.24
N GLN A 112 -10.14 4.23 -2.39
CA GLN A 112 -9.63 4.84 -3.62
C GLN A 112 -8.71 3.90 -4.41
N LEU A 113 -8.50 2.67 -3.94
CA LEU A 113 -7.72 1.69 -4.67
C LEU A 113 -8.53 1.17 -5.87
N GLU A 114 -8.15 1.59 -7.07
CA GLU A 114 -8.67 1.01 -8.31
C GLU A 114 -7.86 -0.24 -8.70
N ILE A 115 -8.57 -1.33 -8.96
CA ILE A 115 -8.01 -2.59 -9.47
C ILE A 115 -8.18 -2.59 -10.99
N VAL A 116 -7.06 -2.59 -11.71
CA VAL A 116 -7.08 -2.64 -13.18
C VAL A 116 -7.05 -4.09 -13.64
N ARG A 117 -8.20 -4.67 -13.94
CA ARG A 117 -8.26 -6.07 -14.42
C ARG A 117 -7.80 -6.16 -15.87
N GLU A 118 -6.72 -6.88 -16.10
CA GLU A 118 -6.22 -7.22 -17.43
C GLU A 118 -5.91 -8.72 -17.53
N ARG A 119 -5.95 -9.25 -18.75
CA ARG A 119 -5.54 -10.63 -19.03
C ARG A 119 -4.02 -10.66 -19.24
N PHE A 120 -3.31 -11.49 -18.49
CA PHE A 120 -1.87 -11.64 -18.64
C PHE A 120 -1.40 -13.08 -18.42
N GLU A 121 -0.27 -13.43 -19.03
CA GLU A 121 0.38 -14.73 -18.87
C GLU A 121 1.09 -14.81 -17.51
N LEU A 122 0.48 -15.54 -16.56
CA LEU A 122 1.01 -15.71 -15.21
C LEU A 122 2.43 -16.34 -15.19
N PRO A 123 2.77 -17.33 -16.05
CA PRO A 123 4.12 -17.90 -16.09
C PRO A 123 5.21 -16.89 -16.44
N GLU A 124 4.91 -15.96 -17.35
CA GLU A 124 5.86 -14.91 -17.75
C GLU A 124 6.10 -13.93 -16.60
N MET A 125 5.05 -13.56 -15.88
CA MET A 125 5.18 -12.72 -14.68
C MET A 125 6.02 -13.41 -13.61
N ILE A 126 5.74 -14.68 -13.30
CA ILE A 126 6.52 -15.43 -12.29
C ILE A 126 8.00 -15.50 -12.71
N GLU A 127 8.29 -15.70 -13.99
CA GLU A 127 9.66 -15.67 -14.48
C GLU A 127 10.32 -14.29 -14.37
N SER A 128 9.58 -13.21 -14.61
CA SER A 128 10.05 -11.83 -14.40
C SER A 128 10.43 -11.57 -12.94
N VAL A 129 9.55 -11.99 -12.01
CA VAL A 129 9.80 -11.86 -10.57
C VAL A 129 11.01 -12.69 -10.15
N ARG A 130 11.11 -13.94 -10.61
CA ARG A 130 12.27 -14.81 -10.34
C ARG A 130 13.57 -14.16 -10.81
N LYS A 131 13.63 -13.68 -12.06
CA LYS A 131 14.82 -13.01 -12.60
C LYS A 131 15.20 -11.76 -11.81
N THR A 132 14.21 -11.00 -11.34
CA THR A 132 14.43 -9.82 -10.49
C THR A 132 15.04 -10.20 -9.14
N MET A 133 14.60 -11.31 -8.55
CA MET A 133 15.02 -11.76 -7.21
C MET A 133 16.28 -12.63 -7.21
N GLU A 134 16.65 -13.23 -8.35
CA GLU A 134 17.82 -14.10 -8.50
C GLU A 134 19.12 -13.48 -7.96
N PRO A 135 19.49 -12.22 -8.30
CA PRO A 135 20.73 -11.64 -7.81
C PRO A 135 20.73 -11.40 -6.30
N LEU A 136 19.56 -11.13 -5.72
CA LEU A 136 19.39 -10.94 -4.27
C LEU A 136 19.55 -12.27 -3.52
N ALA A 137 18.97 -13.35 -4.05
CA ALA A 137 19.12 -14.70 -3.52
C ALA A 137 20.58 -15.19 -3.64
N ALA A 138 21.18 -15.05 -4.83
CA ALA A 138 22.56 -15.43 -5.09
C ALA A 138 23.56 -14.66 -4.21
N GLY A 139 23.30 -13.37 -3.94
CA GLY A 139 24.10 -12.57 -3.01
C GLY A 139 24.10 -13.09 -1.57
N LYS A 140 23.11 -13.90 -1.18
CA LYS A 140 23.06 -14.63 0.10
C LYS A 140 23.45 -16.10 -0.02
N GLY A 141 23.84 -16.58 -1.21
CA GLY A 141 24.12 -18.00 -1.46
C GLY A 141 22.89 -18.90 -1.40
N LEU A 142 21.70 -18.34 -1.66
CA LEU A 142 20.43 -19.09 -1.66
C LEU A 142 20.06 -19.53 -3.08
N ALA A 143 19.49 -20.74 -3.21
CA ALA A 143 18.89 -21.20 -4.46
C ALA A 143 17.46 -20.68 -4.60
N LEU A 144 17.08 -20.19 -5.79
CA LEU A 144 15.72 -19.75 -6.10
C LEU A 144 15.14 -20.61 -7.23
N SER A 145 14.22 -21.52 -6.87
CA SER A 145 13.57 -22.43 -7.82
C SER A 145 12.12 -22.02 -8.08
N LYS A 146 11.56 -22.45 -9.21
CA LYS A 146 10.15 -22.33 -9.54
C LYS A 146 9.59 -23.69 -9.96
N VAL A 147 8.38 -24.00 -9.52
CA VAL A 147 7.63 -25.17 -9.96
C VAL A 147 6.26 -24.68 -10.43
N LEU A 148 5.97 -24.91 -11.70
CA LEU A 148 4.73 -24.48 -12.34
C LEU A 148 4.01 -25.72 -12.89
N ASP A 149 2.70 -25.79 -12.68
CA ASP A 149 1.86 -26.79 -13.32
C ASP A 149 1.86 -26.57 -14.84
N PRO A 150 2.02 -27.61 -15.69
CA PRO A 150 2.00 -27.45 -17.15
C PRO A 150 0.71 -26.84 -17.71
N GLY A 151 -0.41 -26.97 -16.99
CA GLY A 151 -1.72 -26.39 -17.34
C GLY A 151 -1.93 -24.96 -16.83
N ILE A 152 -0.94 -24.37 -16.14
CA ILE A 152 -1.04 -22.97 -15.72
C ILE A 152 -1.10 -22.06 -16.97
N GLY A 153 -2.10 -21.20 -17.01
CA GLY A 153 -2.38 -20.34 -18.16
C GLY A 153 -2.55 -18.87 -17.78
N PRO A 154 -3.10 -18.06 -18.69
CA PRO A 154 -3.36 -16.66 -18.42
C PRO A 154 -4.43 -16.49 -17.34
N VAL A 155 -4.29 -15.41 -16.58
CA VAL A 155 -5.26 -14.99 -15.56
C VAL A 155 -5.79 -13.59 -15.87
N THR A 156 -6.99 -13.29 -15.38
CA THR A 156 -7.57 -11.94 -15.45
C THR A 156 -7.54 -11.32 -14.06
N SER A 157 -6.61 -10.39 -13.84
CA SER A 157 -6.42 -9.72 -12.54
C SER A 157 -5.66 -8.41 -12.74
N ASP A 158 -5.33 -7.71 -11.66
CA ASP A 158 -4.40 -6.58 -11.71
C ASP A 158 -2.96 -7.08 -11.72
N ARG A 159 -2.35 -7.03 -12.91
CA ARG A 159 -0.99 -7.52 -13.16
C ARG A 159 0.01 -6.88 -12.20
N ARG A 160 -0.09 -5.57 -11.99
CA ARG A 160 0.86 -4.80 -11.17
C ARG A 160 0.75 -5.22 -9.70
N ARG A 161 -0.48 -5.41 -9.21
CA ARG A 161 -0.71 -5.84 -7.83
C ARG A 161 -0.27 -7.28 -7.59
N VAL A 162 -0.51 -8.19 -8.54
CA VAL A 162 -0.02 -9.58 -8.43
C VAL A 162 1.52 -9.61 -8.44
N GLU A 163 2.17 -8.85 -9.31
CA GLU A 163 3.63 -8.73 -9.33
C GLU A 163 4.18 -8.19 -8.00
N GLN A 164 3.54 -7.16 -7.43
CA GLN A 164 3.90 -6.60 -6.11
C GLN A 164 3.75 -7.64 -4.99
N ILE A 165 2.67 -8.43 -4.99
CA ILE A 165 2.47 -9.53 -4.03
C ILE A 165 3.62 -10.53 -4.13
N LEU A 166 3.94 -11.00 -5.34
CA LEU A 166 5.01 -11.97 -5.56
C LEU A 166 6.39 -11.43 -5.14
N LEU A 167 6.70 -10.18 -5.49
CA LEU A 167 7.96 -9.53 -5.07
C LEU A 167 8.06 -9.42 -3.55
N ASN A 168 6.98 -9.08 -2.85
CA ASN A 168 6.98 -8.98 -1.39
C ASN A 168 7.15 -10.35 -0.73
N LEU A 169 6.48 -11.38 -1.24
CA LEU A 169 6.59 -12.75 -0.70
C LEU A 169 7.99 -13.34 -0.92
N VAL A 170 8.50 -13.27 -2.14
CA VAL A 170 9.84 -13.78 -2.48
C VAL A 170 10.92 -12.93 -1.80
N GLY A 171 10.73 -11.61 -1.71
CA GLY A 171 11.60 -10.70 -0.98
C GLY A 171 11.71 -11.06 0.50
N ASN A 172 10.58 -11.36 1.14
CA ASN A 172 10.58 -11.85 2.52
C ASN A 172 11.27 -13.21 2.63
N ALA A 173 11.02 -14.15 1.72
CA ALA A 173 11.71 -15.44 1.72
C ALA A 173 13.23 -15.26 1.66
N VAL A 174 13.75 -14.47 0.71
CA VAL A 174 15.20 -14.18 0.61
C VAL A 174 15.72 -13.47 1.86
N LYS A 175 14.95 -12.53 2.43
CA LYS A 175 15.34 -11.79 3.64
C LYS A 175 15.48 -12.70 4.86
N PHE A 176 14.53 -13.61 5.07
CA PHE A 176 14.41 -14.41 6.29
C PHE A 176 14.99 -15.83 6.18
N THR A 177 15.39 -16.29 5.00
CA THR A 177 16.20 -17.50 4.86
C THR A 177 17.68 -17.18 5.12
N GLU A 178 18.28 -17.90 6.05
CA GLU A 178 19.67 -17.70 6.50
C GLU A 178 20.70 -18.45 5.66
N SER A 179 20.42 -19.70 5.29
CA SER A 179 21.30 -20.53 4.43
C SER A 179 20.52 -21.66 3.76
N GLY A 180 21.09 -22.25 2.71
CA GLY A 180 20.51 -23.38 1.99
C GLY A 180 19.64 -23.00 0.79
N GLY A 181 18.80 -23.95 0.36
CA GLY A 181 17.97 -23.87 -0.85
C GLY A 181 17.85 -25.22 -1.53
#